data_AF-A0A972UN12-F1
#
_entry.id   AF-A0A972UN12-F1
#
_cell.length_a   1.000
_cell.length_b   1.000
_cell.length_c   1.000
_cell.angle_alpha   90.00
_cell.angle_beta   90.00
_cell.angle_gamma   90.00
#
_symmetry.space_group_name_H-M   'P 1'
#
loop_
_entity.id
_entity.type
_entity.pdbx_description
1 polymer ?
#
loop_
_entity_poly.entity_id
_entity_poly.type
_entity_poly.pdbx_seq_one_letter_code
_entity_poly.pdbx_strand_id
1 'polypeptide(L)'
;PSANNGDFVNNALDNLSGSSALIGLRSRGLSSRPFVRVQNIQKAAEVKFRDREQALNKELEDIQKKLKSLQTKEQGAGATILTPKQAAAITKFRGQILKLRRDLRQVRVALREDIDRLDAWTKIINIGGMPVLVALLAIILAMVRRGRTRRRIIAAHQ
;
A
#
# COMPACT_ATOMS: atom_id res chain seq x y z
N PRO A 1 -4.26 16.03 56.53
CA PRO A 1 -3.15 15.80 55.59
C PRO A 1 -3.68 15.82 54.14
N SER A 2 -3.70 17.00 53.52
CA SER A 2 -4.11 17.21 52.12
C SER A 2 -3.03 16.69 51.17
N ALA A 3 -3.46 16.00 50.11
CA ALA A 3 -2.63 15.14 49.28
C ALA A 3 -1.49 15.86 48.53
N ASN A 4 -0.31 15.23 48.50
CA ASN A 4 0.90 15.53 47.71
C ASN A 4 0.68 15.51 46.17
N ASN A 5 -0.55 15.70 45.70
CA ASN A 5 -0.88 15.76 44.28
C ASN A 5 -0.45 17.12 43.69
N GLY A 6 -0.44 18.18 44.50
CA GLY A 6 0.07 19.50 44.10
C GLY A 6 1.57 19.47 43.81
N ASP A 7 2.34 18.74 44.61
CA ASP A 7 3.78 18.56 44.39
C ASP A 7 4.07 17.76 43.12
N PHE A 8 3.21 16.80 42.77
CA PHE A 8 3.35 16.06 41.51
C PHE A 8 3.10 16.95 40.29
N VAL A 9 2.07 17.81 40.34
CA VAL A 9 1.78 18.77 39.26
C VAL A 9 2.88 19.80 39.13
N ASN A 10 3.39 20.33 40.25
CA ASN A 10 4.52 21.27 40.23
C ASN A 10 5.80 20.62 39.71
N ASN A 11 6.17 19.41 40.16
CA ASN A 11 7.35 18.71 39.66
C ASN A 11 7.21 18.34 38.17
N ALA A 12 6.00 18.01 37.70
CA ALA A 12 5.75 17.76 36.28
C ALA A 12 5.87 19.04 35.45
N LEU A 13 5.34 20.17 35.94
CA LEU A 13 5.49 21.48 35.29
C LEU A 13 6.96 21.91 35.23
N ASP A 14 7.70 21.72 36.32
CA ASP A 14 9.10 22.12 36.45
C ASP A 14 10.01 21.26 35.56
N ASN A 15 9.74 19.96 35.48
CA ASN A 15 10.44 19.03 34.56
C ASN A 15 10.17 19.36 33.09
N LEU A 16 8.96 19.81 32.76
CA LEU A 16 8.58 20.21 31.40
C LEU A 16 9.08 21.62 31.03
N SER A 17 9.20 22.53 31.99
CA SER A 17 9.69 23.90 31.76
C SER A 17 11.22 23.97 31.70
N GLY A 18 11.92 23.11 32.46
CA GLY A 18 13.38 23.07 32.55
C GLY A 18 14.08 22.14 31.54
N SER A 19 13.35 21.29 30.81
CA SER A 19 13.97 20.40 29.84
C SER A 19 13.93 20.99 28.43
N SER A 20 15.12 21.26 27.90
CA SER A 20 15.46 21.48 26.49
C SER A 20 14.90 20.43 25.51
N ALA A 21 14.18 19.41 25.98
CA ALA A 21 13.38 18.47 25.20
C ALA A 21 12.30 19.14 24.33
N LEU A 22 11.72 20.28 24.76
CA LEU A 22 10.70 20.99 23.96
C LEU A 22 11.29 21.76 22.77
N ILE A 23 12.57 22.15 22.81
CA ILE A 23 13.28 22.78 21.68
C ILE A 23 13.66 21.72 20.63
N GLY A 24 13.98 20.49 21.05
CA GLY A 24 14.25 19.35 20.16
C GLY A 24 13.03 18.79 19.41
N LEU A 25 11.81 19.21 19.78
CA LEU A 25 10.56 18.85 19.09
C LEU A 25 10.29 19.73 17.87
N ARG A 26 10.69 21.02 17.91
CA ARG A 26 10.49 21.97 16.79
C ARG A 26 11.50 21.79 15.64
N SER A 27 12.67 21.20 15.93
CA SER A 27 13.75 20.98 14.95
C SER A 27 13.71 19.63 14.24
N ARG A 28 12.81 18.71 14.59
CA ARG A 28 12.53 17.56 13.72
C ARG A 28 11.66 18.03 12.57
N GLY A 29 12.27 18.81 11.68
CA GLY A 29 11.72 19.13 10.37
C GLY A 29 11.18 17.85 9.76
N LEU A 30 10.01 17.96 9.14
CA LEU A 30 9.24 16.87 8.51
C LEU A 30 10.19 15.96 7.70
N SER A 31 10.80 14.98 8.35
CA SER A 31 11.62 13.99 7.70
C SER A 31 10.62 13.07 7.04
N SER A 32 10.32 13.35 5.78
CA SER A 32 9.65 12.38 4.92
C SER A 32 10.54 11.15 4.91
N ARG A 33 10.23 10.18 5.76
CA ARG A 33 10.77 8.82 5.68
C ARG A 33 9.78 8.05 4.82
N PRO A 34 9.89 8.14 3.49
CA PRO A 34 9.01 7.37 2.64
C PRO A 34 9.25 5.90 2.94
N PHE A 35 8.17 5.12 2.95
CA PHE A 35 8.24 3.71 3.30
C PHE A 35 9.06 2.96 2.23
N VAL A 36 10.34 2.71 2.51
CA VAL A 36 11.29 2.09 1.56
C VAL A 36 10.80 0.72 1.07
N ARG A 37 10.14 -0.05 1.95
CA ARG A 37 9.49 -1.32 1.59
C ARG A 37 8.40 -1.13 0.53
N VAL A 38 7.52 -0.13 0.70
CA VAL A 38 6.45 0.18 -0.26
C VAL A 38 7.04 0.61 -1.60
N GLN A 39 8.07 1.46 -1.60
CA GLN A 39 8.76 1.88 -2.84
C GLN A 39 9.39 0.70 -3.59
N ASN A 40 10.02 -0.23 -2.86
CA ASN A 40 10.63 -1.41 -3.48
C ASN A 40 9.58 -2.35 -4.09
N ILE A 41 8.43 -2.52 -3.42
CA ILE A 41 7.30 -3.28 -3.94
C ILE A 41 6.71 -2.61 -5.17
N GLN A 42 6.51 -1.29 -5.14
CA GLN A 42 6.04 -0.50 -6.28
C GLN A 42 6.98 -0.67 -7.49
N LYS A 43 8.30 -0.54 -7.29
CA LYS A 43 9.28 -0.78 -8.35
C LYS A 43 9.23 -2.20 -8.90
N ALA A 44 9.14 -3.21 -8.05
CA ALA A 44 9.08 -4.61 -8.48
C ALA A 44 7.79 -4.91 -9.27
N ALA A 45 6.66 -4.36 -8.83
CA ALA A 45 5.39 -4.43 -9.54
C ALA A 45 5.50 -3.72 -10.90
N GLU A 46 6.01 -2.47 -10.91
CA GLU A 46 6.17 -1.66 -12.12
C GLU A 46 7.01 -2.38 -13.18
N VAL A 47 8.12 -3.02 -12.80
CA VAL A 47 8.92 -3.85 -13.73
C VAL A 47 8.10 -5.00 -14.31
N LYS A 48 7.45 -5.80 -13.45
CA LYS A 48 6.70 -7.00 -13.89
C LYS A 48 5.51 -6.65 -14.79
N PHE A 49 4.81 -5.56 -14.49
CA PHE A 49 3.64 -5.13 -15.25
C PHE A 49 4.01 -4.40 -16.54
N ARG A 50 5.14 -3.67 -16.57
CA ARG A 50 5.63 -2.97 -17.76
C ARG A 50 5.94 -3.94 -18.91
N ASP A 51 6.62 -5.04 -18.64
CA ASP A 51 6.93 -6.04 -19.68
C ASP A 51 5.65 -6.66 -20.26
N ARG A 52 4.67 -6.94 -19.40
CA ARG A 52 3.38 -7.50 -19.82
C ARG A 52 2.54 -6.51 -20.63
N GLU A 53 2.51 -5.24 -20.22
CA GLU A 53 1.83 -4.18 -20.96
C GLU A 53 2.46 -3.96 -22.33
N GLN A 54 3.80 -3.94 -22.41
CA GLN A 54 4.51 -3.81 -23.68
C GLN A 54 4.22 -4.99 -24.62
N ALA A 55 4.23 -6.22 -24.11
CA ALA A 55 3.91 -7.41 -24.91
C ALA A 55 2.48 -7.34 -25.48
N LEU A 56 1.50 -6.98 -24.65
CA LEU A 56 0.10 -6.85 -25.05
C LEU A 56 -0.11 -5.69 -26.06
N ASN A 57 0.56 -4.55 -25.87
CA ASN A 57 0.49 -3.44 -26.82
C ASN A 57 1.09 -3.81 -28.17
N LYS A 58 2.24 -4.51 -28.18
CA LYS A 58 2.88 -4.98 -29.40
C LYS A 58 1.97 -5.94 -30.18
N GLU A 59 1.38 -6.91 -29.49
CA GLU A 59 0.42 -7.84 -30.11
C GLU A 59 -0.83 -7.11 -30.64
N LEU A 60 -1.28 -6.05 -29.95
CA LEU A 60 -2.42 -5.23 -30.37
C LEU A 60 -2.11 -4.50 -31.68
N GLU A 61 -0.94 -3.86 -31.75
CA GLU A 61 -0.48 -3.17 -32.95
C GLU A 61 -0.33 -4.13 -34.13
N ASP A 62 0.24 -5.31 -33.91
CA ASP A 62 0.45 -6.31 -34.96
C ASP A 62 -0.88 -6.81 -35.53
N ILE A 63 -1.88 -7.08 -34.68
CA ILE A 63 -3.22 -7.49 -35.11
C ILE A 63 -3.94 -6.35 -35.83
N GLN A 64 -3.81 -5.11 -35.36
CA GLN A 64 -4.38 -3.94 -36.03
C GLN A 64 -3.75 -3.70 -37.41
N LYS A 65 -2.43 -3.85 -37.54
CA LYS A 65 -1.73 -3.75 -38.84
C LYS A 65 -2.22 -4.83 -39.80
N LYS A 66 -2.35 -6.08 -39.34
CA LYS A 66 -2.90 -7.18 -40.15
C LYS A 66 -4.33 -6.87 -40.60
N LEU A 67 -5.19 -6.43 -39.70
CA LEU A 67 -6.57 -6.06 -40.01
C LEU A 67 -6.64 -4.92 -41.05
N LYS A 68 -5.85 -3.86 -40.86
CA LYS A 68 -5.78 -2.73 -41.80
C LYS A 68 -5.29 -3.18 -43.17
N SER A 69 -4.25 -4.01 -43.22
CA SER A 69 -3.71 -4.53 -44.49
C SER A 69 -4.72 -5.37 -45.27
N LEU A 70 -5.56 -6.15 -44.57
CA LEU A 70 -6.65 -6.90 -45.19
C LEU A 70 -7.69 -5.92 -45.72
N GLN A 71 -8.17 -4.97 -44.91
CA GLN A 71 -9.17 -3.98 -45.33
C GLN A 71 -8.73 -3.11 -46.52
N THR A 72 -7.45 -2.70 -46.58
CA THR A 72 -6.92 -1.93 -47.71
C THR A 72 -6.82 -2.77 -48.99
N LYS A 73 -6.45 -4.06 -48.89
CA LYS A 73 -6.45 -4.98 -50.05
C LYS A 73 -7.86 -5.20 -50.61
N GLU A 74 -8.88 -5.26 -49.74
CA GLU A 74 -10.29 -5.37 -50.16
C GLU A 74 -10.79 -4.11 -50.89
N GLN A 75 -10.34 -2.90 -50.51
CA GLN A 75 -10.78 -1.65 -51.14
C GLN A 75 -10.22 -1.44 -52.56
N GLY A 76 -9.02 -1.94 -52.84
CA GLY A 76 -8.40 -1.85 -54.17
C GLY A 76 -8.89 -2.91 -55.18
N ALA A 77 -9.36 -4.06 -54.69
CA ALA A 77 -9.91 -5.14 -55.51
C ALA A 77 -11.44 -5.00 -55.65
N GLY A 78 -11.89 -3.96 -56.37
CA GLY A 78 -13.28 -3.85 -56.87
C GLY A 78 -14.37 -4.28 -55.89
N ALA A 79 -14.52 -3.57 -54.77
CA ALA A 79 -15.66 -3.38 -53.84
C ALA A 79 -16.71 -4.49 -53.53
N THR A 80 -16.80 -5.64 -54.20
CA THR A 80 -18.07 -6.38 -54.23
C THR A 80 -18.02 -7.84 -53.78
N ILE A 81 -16.87 -8.46 -53.51
CA ILE A 81 -16.86 -9.86 -53.03
C ILE A 81 -15.81 -10.07 -51.93
N LEU A 82 -16.17 -9.72 -50.69
CA LEU A 82 -15.52 -10.29 -49.51
C LEU A 82 -15.67 -11.82 -49.58
N THR A 83 -14.56 -12.55 -49.71
CA THR A 83 -14.66 -14.01 -49.61
C THR A 83 -15.11 -14.37 -48.18
N PRO A 84 -15.94 -15.42 -48.00
CA PRO A 84 -16.40 -15.83 -46.67
C PRO A 84 -15.21 -16.14 -45.71
N LYS A 85 -14.06 -16.56 -46.25
CA LYS A 85 -12.81 -16.74 -45.49
C LYS A 85 -12.23 -15.42 -44.96
N GLN A 86 -12.22 -14.35 -45.76
CA GLN A 86 -11.76 -13.02 -45.32
C GLN A 86 -12.70 -12.40 -44.28
N ALA A 87 -14.01 -12.52 -44.48
CA ALA A 87 -15.01 -12.04 -43.51
C ALA A 87 -14.85 -12.72 -42.14
N ALA A 88 -14.63 -14.04 -42.13
CA ALA A 88 -14.35 -14.79 -40.90
C ALA A 88 -13.04 -14.35 -40.22
N ALA A 89 -11.99 -14.10 -41.00
CA ALA A 89 -10.71 -13.61 -40.47
C ALA A 89 -10.83 -12.21 -39.84
N ILE A 90 -11.56 -11.28 -40.48
CA ILE A 90 -11.83 -9.95 -39.95
C ILE A 90 -12.57 -10.02 -38.61
N THR A 91 -13.62 -10.85 -38.52
CA THR A 91 -14.38 -11.05 -37.27
C THR A 91 -13.50 -11.64 -36.17
N LYS A 92 -12.63 -12.60 -36.50
CA LYS A 92 -11.64 -13.17 -35.56
C LYS A 92 -10.67 -12.10 -35.05
N PHE A 93 -10.09 -11.28 -35.92
CA PHE A 93 -9.16 -10.23 -35.52
C PHE A 93 -9.85 -9.16 -34.66
N ARG A 94 -11.08 -8.75 -34.98
CA ARG A 94 -11.88 -7.85 -34.14
C ARG A 94 -12.08 -8.43 -32.74
N GLY A 95 -12.41 -9.72 -32.64
CA GLY A 95 -12.53 -10.42 -31.35
C GLY A 95 -11.22 -10.46 -30.56
N GLN A 96 -10.09 -10.70 -31.23
CA GLN A 96 -8.76 -10.68 -30.60
C GLN A 96 -8.39 -9.30 -30.08
N ILE A 97 -8.66 -8.23 -30.84
CA ILE A 97 -8.43 -6.85 -30.38
C ILE A 97 -9.23 -6.56 -29.11
N LEU A 98 -10.49 -6.99 -29.03
CA LEU A 98 -11.33 -6.79 -27.84
C LEU A 98 -10.77 -7.55 -26.62
N LYS A 99 -10.33 -8.80 -26.81
CA LYS A 99 -9.66 -9.57 -25.74
C LYS A 99 -8.40 -8.85 -25.25
N LEU A 100 -7.53 -8.45 -26.16
CA LEU A 100 -6.26 -7.83 -25.82
C LEU A 100 -6.44 -6.47 -25.11
N ARG A 101 -7.45 -5.68 -25.50
CA ARG A 101 -7.84 -4.45 -24.78
C ARG A 101 -8.37 -4.73 -23.38
N ARG A 102 -9.12 -5.82 -23.19
CA ARG A 102 -9.58 -6.25 -21.86
C ARG A 102 -8.40 -6.67 -20.99
N ASP A 103 -7.45 -7.43 -21.56
CA ASP A 103 -6.26 -7.89 -20.84
C ASP A 103 -5.37 -6.71 -20.45
N LEU A 104 -5.18 -5.73 -21.33
CA LEU A 104 -4.50 -4.46 -21.00
C LEU A 104 -5.18 -3.72 -19.84
N ARG A 105 -6.52 -3.68 -19.83
CA ARG A 105 -7.26 -3.08 -18.72
C ARG A 105 -7.06 -3.85 -17.42
N GLN A 106 -7.10 -5.18 -17.45
CA GLN A 106 -6.87 -6.02 -16.28
C GLN A 106 -5.46 -5.84 -15.72
N VAL A 107 -4.44 -5.81 -16.58
CA VAL A 107 -3.04 -5.53 -16.18
C VAL A 107 -2.92 -4.19 -15.46
N ARG A 108 -3.59 -3.15 -15.96
CA ARG A 108 -3.60 -1.81 -15.34
C ARG A 108 -4.37 -1.75 -14.02
N VAL A 109 -5.44 -2.54 -13.88
CA VAL A 109 -6.21 -2.61 -12.63
C VAL A 109 -5.46 -3.41 -11.57
N ALA A 110 -4.88 -4.55 -11.95
CA ALA A 110 -4.08 -5.40 -11.07
C ALA A 110 -2.87 -4.64 -10.49
N LEU A 111 -2.23 -3.77 -11.29
CA LEU A 111 -1.16 -2.88 -10.84
C LEU A 111 -1.61 -1.99 -9.66
N ARG A 112 -2.88 -1.59 -9.60
CA ARG A 112 -3.41 -0.71 -8.54
C ARG A 112 -3.79 -1.51 -7.29
N GLU A 113 -4.47 -2.63 -7.43
CA GLU A 113 -4.97 -3.44 -6.30
C GLU A 113 -3.85 -4.10 -5.47
N ASP A 114 -2.79 -4.61 -6.12
CA ASP A 114 -1.68 -5.27 -5.40
C ASP A 114 -0.91 -4.27 -4.53
N ILE A 115 -0.79 -3.01 -4.97
CA ILE A 115 -0.11 -1.95 -4.21
C ILE A 115 -0.92 -1.58 -2.96
N ASP A 116 -2.24 -1.41 -3.11
CA ASP A 116 -3.12 -0.98 -2.02
C ASP A 116 -3.18 -2.01 -0.87
N ARG A 117 -3.16 -3.31 -1.20
CA ARG A 117 -3.22 -4.39 -0.19
C ARG A 117 -1.93 -4.48 0.66
N LEU A 118 -0.75 -4.31 0.04
CA LEU A 118 0.53 -4.33 0.75
C LEU A 118 0.76 -3.06 1.60
N ASP A 119 0.29 -1.91 1.11
CA ASP A 119 0.31 -0.65 1.86
C ASP A 119 -0.57 -0.74 3.13
N ALA A 120 -1.77 -1.32 3.01
CA ALA A 120 -2.69 -1.50 4.13
C ALA A 120 -2.11 -2.39 5.25
N TRP A 121 -1.56 -3.56 4.92
CA TRP A 121 -0.98 -4.47 5.93
C TRP A 121 0.22 -3.86 6.66
N THR A 122 1.08 -3.16 5.93
CA THR A 122 2.26 -2.50 6.53
C THR A 122 1.84 -1.38 7.48
N LYS A 123 0.79 -0.61 7.13
CA LYS A 123 0.21 0.42 7.99
C LYS A 123 -0.43 -0.18 9.25
N ILE A 124 -1.19 -1.27 9.13
CA ILE A 124 -1.86 -1.92 10.28
C ILE A 124 -0.84 -2.36 11.33
N ILE A 125 0.24 -3.04 10.93
CA ILE A 125 1.26 -3.54 11.87
C ILE A 125 1.95 -2.39 12.59
N ASN A 126 2.26 -1.30 11.89
CA ASN A 126 3.01 -0.19 12.47
C ASN A 126 2.13 0.75 13.31
N ILE A 127 0.91 1.06 12.85
CA ILE A 127 -0.06 1.92 13.55
C ILE A 127 -0.67 1.18 14.75
N GLY A 128 -0.98 -0.11 14.61
CA GLY A 128 -1.54 -0.93 15.69
C GLY A 128 -0.48 -1.45 16.67
N GLY A 129 0.76 -1.66 16.22
CA GLY A 129 1.83 -2.23 17.04
C GLY A 129 2.22 -1.35 18.23
N MET A 130 2.36 -0.03 18.03
CA MET A 130 2.76 0.89 19.10
C MET A 130 1.73 0.99 20.25
N PRO A 131 0.42 1.25 19.98
CA PRO A 131 -0.60 1.26 21.02
C PRO A 131 -0.69 -0.07 21.79
N VAL A 132 -0.56 -1.21 21.10
CA VAL A 132 -0.61 -2.55 21.73
C VAL A 132 0.60 -2.76 22.65
N LEU A 133 1.80 -2.37 22.23
CA LEU A 133 3.00 -2.45 23.07
C LEU A 133 2.88 -1.62 24.34
N VAL A 134 2.35 -0.39 24.23
CA VAL A 134 2.13 0.49 25.39
C VAL A 134 1.09 -0.10 26.35
N ALA A 135 -0.02 -0.64 25.82
CA ALA A 135 -1.05 -1.28 26.62
C ALA A 135 -0.51 -2.51 27.39
N LEU A 136 0.28 -3.35 26.73
CA LEU A 136 0.94 -4.50 27.36
C LEU A 136 1.88 -4.07 28.49
N LEU A 137 2.70 -3.05 28.25
CA LEU A 137 3.62 -2.53 29.26
C LEU A 137 2.88 -1.97 30.48
N ALA A 138 1.78 -1.24 30.26
CA ALA A 138 0.92 -0.73 31.33
C ALA A 138 0.31 -1.85 32.18
N ILE A 139 -0.19 -2.91 31.54
CA ILE A 139 -0.75 -4.08 32.21
C ILE A 139 0.32 -4.79 33.06
N ILE A 140 1.52 -5.01 32.52
CA ILE A 140 2.64 -5.64 33.25
C ILE A 140 2.99 -4.81 34.50
N LEU A 141 3.14 -3.50 34.35
CA LEU A 141 3.46 -2.61 35.47
C LEU A 141 2.36 -2.62 36.54
N ALA A 142 1.08 -2.69 36.13
CA ALA A 142 -0.05 -2.79 37.05
C ALA A 142 -0.02 -4.09 37.88
N MET A 143 0.28 -5.23 37.24
CA MET A 143 0.40 -6.51 37.94
C MET A 143 1.58 -6.53 38.91
N VAL A 144 2.75 -6.04 38.49
CA VAL A 144 3.96 -5.97 39.34
C VAL A 144 3.72 -5.06 40.54
N ARG A 145 3.08 -3.90 40.34
CA ARG A 145 2.71 -3.00 41.44
C ARG A 145 1.74 -3.67 42.41
N ARG A 146 0.71 -4.35 41.92
CA ARG A 146 -0.28 -5.06 42.75
C ARG A 146 0.35 -6.16 43.61
N GLY A 147 1.33 -6.90 43.07
CA GLY A 147 2.08 -7.92 43.81
C GLY A 147 2.97 -7.35 44.92
N ARG A 148 3.59 -6.19 44.69
CA ARG A 148 4.42 -5.50 45.69
C ARG A 148 3.61 -4.94 46.86
N THR A 149 2.42 -4.40 46.59
CA THR A 149 1.54 -3.87 47.65
C THR A 149 1.00 -4.99 48.54
N ARG A 150 0.64 -6.16 47.98
CA ARG A 150 0.20 -7.33 48.77
C ARG A 150 1.30 -7.87 49.68
N ARG A 151 2.55 -7.91 49.23
CA ARG A 151 3.69 -8.35 50.06
C ARG A 151 3.96 -7.40 51.25
N ARG A 152 3.74 -6.10 51.08
CA ARG A 152 3.88 -5.12 52.18
C ARG A 152 2.80 -5.25 53.26
N ILE A 153 1.57 -5.60 52.88
CA ILE A 153 0.47 -5.80 53.84
C ILE A 153 0.68 -7.08 54.68
N ILE A 154 1.19 -8.14 54.06
CA ILE A 154 1.47 -9.41 54.78
C ILE A 154 2.67 -9.26 55.72
N ALA A 155 3.71 -8.49 55.34
CA ALA A 155 4.86 -8.20 56.20
C ALA A 155 4.56 -7.21 57.35
N ALA A 156 3.43 -6.49 57.31
CA ALA A 156 3.01 -5.56 58.37
C ALA A 156 2.10 -6.22 59.42
N HIS A 157 1.79 -7.51 59.27
CA HIS A 157 0.95 -8.29 60.18
C HIS A 157 1.69 -9.47 60.86
N GLN A 158 3.02 -9.49 60.79
CA GLN A 158 3.88 -10.32 61.65
C GLN A 158 4.54 -9.47 62.72
#